data_AF-A0A6G3WI80-F1
#
_entry.id   AF-A0A6G3WI80-F1
#
_cell.length_a   1.000
_cell.length_b   1.000
_cell.length_c   1.000
_cell.angle_alpha   90.00
_cell.angle_beta   90.00
_cell.angle_gamma   90.00
#
_symmetry.space_group_name_H-M   'P 1'
#
loop_
_entity.id
_entity.type
_entity.pdbx_description
1 polymer ?
#
loop_
_entity_poly.entity_id
_entity_poly.type
_entity_poly.pdbx_seq_one_letter_code
_entity_poly.pdbx_strand_id
1 'polypeptide(L)' 'TGASHESDIASAARYAVEVAKAFGAGNLDFHDAVEFDNLVNRYGSLAHLQTLGRTTQES' A
#
# COMPACT_ATOMS: atom_id res chain seq x y z
N THR A 1 -14.66 -17.53 -6.35
CA THR A 1 -14.69 -16.07 -6.55
C THR A 1 -13.86 -15.76 -7.76
N GLY A 2 -14.46 -15.85 -8.96
CA GLY A 2 -13.72 -15.71 -10.20
C GLY A 2 -13.34 -14.25 -10.42
N ALA A 3 -12.05 -13.97 -10.56
CA ALA A 3 -11.47 -12.66 -10.89
C ALA A 3 -11.89 -12.10 -12.28
N SER A 4 -12.99 -12.59 -12.82
CA SER A 4 -13.56 -12.26 -14.13
C SER A 4 -15.05 -11.89 -14.04
N HIS A 5 -15.59 -11.77 -12.82
CA HIS A 5 -16.92 -11.19 -12.67
C HIS A 5 -16.81 -9.68 -12.89
N GLU A 6 -17.41 -9.19 -13.97
CA GLU A 6 -17.31 -7.80 -14.44
C GLU A 6 -17.54 -6.78 -13.33
N SER A 7 -18.52 -7.04 -12.45
CA SER A 7 -18.84 -6.13 -11.35
C SER A 7 -17.70 -5.93 -10.36
N ASP A 8 -16.89 -6.98 -10.12
CA ASP A 8 -15.80 -6.93 -9.16
C ASP A 8 -14.66 -6.10 -9.73
N ILE A 9 -14.38 -6.26 -11.02
CA ILE A 9 -13.40 -5.45 -11.77
C ILE A 9 -13.83 -4.00 -11.79
N ALA A 10 -15.09 -3.72 -12.14
CA ALA A 10 -15.62 -2.37 -12.19
C ALA A 10 -15.61 -1.69 -10.81
N SER A 11 -15.94 -2.42 -9.75
CA SER A 11 -15.91 -1.90 -8.38
C SER A 11 -14.49 -1.62 -7.90
N ALA A 12 -13.54 -2.52 -8.16
CA ALA A 12 -12.13 -2.32 -7.83
C ALA A 12 -11.53 -1.11 -8.57
N ALA A 13 -11.83 -0.98 -9.87
CA ALA A 13 -11.36 0.15 -10.67
C ALA A 13 -11.94 1.48 -10.16
N ARG A 14 -13.24 1.54 -9.87
CA ARG A 14 -13.88 2.74 -9.31
C ARG A 14 -13.28 3.09 -7.95
N TYR A 15 -13.09 2.11 -7.07
CA TYR A 15 -12.45 2.32 -5.77
C TYR A 15 -11.06 2.94 -5.91
N ALA A 16 -10.20 2.36 -6.76
CA ALA A 16 -8.84 2.86 -6.96
C ALA A 16 -8.82 4.32 -7.44
N VAL A 17 -9.72 4.68 -8.36
CA VAL A 17 -9.83 6.06 -8.88
C VAL A 17 -10.30 7.04 -7.80
N GLU A 18 -11.32 6.69 -7.02
CA GLU A 18 -11.84 7.59 -5.98
C GLU A 18 -10.84 7.77 -4.82
N VAL A 19 -10.14 6.70 -4.43
CA VAL A 19 -9.04 6.80 -3.45
C VAL A 19 -7.92 7.70 -3.97
N ALA A 20 -7.52 7.56 -5.24
CA ALA A 20 -6.49 8.40 -5.84
C ALA A 20 -6.91 9.88 -5.84
N LYS A 21 -8.17 10.19 -6.14
CA LYS A 21 -8.71 11.56 -6.08
C LYS A 21 -8.69 12.10 -4.65
N ALA A 22 -9.20 11.35 -3.69
CA ALA A 22 -9.29 11.77 -2.30
C ALA A 22 -7.89 12.00 -1.69
N PHE A 23 -6.96 11.08 -1.93
CA PHE A 23 -5.58 11.20 -1.49
C PHE A 23 -4.87 12.38 -2.15
N GLY A 24 -4.98 12.52 -3.48
CA GLY A 24 -4.37 13.63 -4.23
C GLY A 24 -4.92 15.00 -3.84
N ALA A 25 -6.16 15.07 -3.34
CA ALA A 25 -6.77 16.29 -2.80
C ALA A 25 -6.40 16.56 -1.34
N GLY A 26 -5.68 15.66 -0.65
CA GLY A 26 -5.35 15.78 0.77
C GLY A 26 -6.51 15.48 1.73
N ASN A 27 -7.55 14.79 1.25
CA ASN A 27 -8.76 14.48 2.01
C ASN A 27 -8.76 13.03 2.57
N LEU A 28 -7.68 12.29 2.34
CA LEU A 28 -7.54 10.89 2.76
C LEU A 28 -6.09 10.64 3.13
N ASP A 29 -5.89 9.98 4.26
CA ASP A 29 -4.60 9.44 4.69
C ASP A 29 -4.62 7.91 4.59
N PHE A 30 -3.52 7.31 4.12
CA PHE A 30 -3.41 5.84 4.02
C PHE A 30 -3.10 5.16 5.35
N HIS A 31 -2.59 5.93 6.33
CA HIS A 31 -2.20 5.45 7.63
C HIS A 31 -2.34 6.58 8.65
N ASP A 32 -2.47 6.20 9.92
CA ASP A 32 -2.33 7.15 11.02
C ASP A 32 -0.86 7.54 11.19
N ALA A 33 -0.57 8.84 11.06
CA ALA A 33 0.80 9.34 11.11
C ALA A 33 1.47 9.09 12.47
N VAL A 34 0.71 9.17 13.57
CA VAL A 34 1.22 8.96 14.93
C VAL A 34 1.55 7.49 15.14
N GLU A 35 0.67 6.58 14.71
CA GLU A 35 0.93 5.15 14.78
C GLU A 35 2.13 4.74 13.91
N PHE A 36 2.25 5.29 12.71
CA PHE A 36 3.39 5.02 11.84
C PHE A 36 4.71 5.52 12.44
N ASP A 37 4.74 6.72 13.01
CA ASP A 37 5.92 7.24 13.70
C ASP A 37 6.33 6.34 14.88
N ASN A 38 5.36 5.88 15.67
CA ASN A 38 5.60 4.93 16.75
C ASN A 38 6.22 3.61 16.26
N LEU A 39 5.79 3.10 15.10
CA LEU A 39 6.35 1.90 14.49
C LEU A 39 7.82 2.12 14.08
N VAL A 40 8.11 3.23 13.41
CA VAL A 40 9.47 3.58 12.97
C VAL A 40 10.39 3.82 14.17
N ASN A 41 9.92 4.51 15.22
CA ASN A 41 10.71 4.73 16.43
C ASN A 41 11.09 3.44 17.15
N ARG A 42 10.20 2.44 17.16
CA ARG A 42 10.44 1.17 17.85
C ARG A 42 11.34 0.22 17.06
N TYR A 43 11.14 0.14 15.75
CA TYR A 43 11.76 -0.90 14.91
C TYR A 43 12.78 -0.36 13.90
N GLY A 44 12.89 0.97 13.77
CA GLY A 44 13.62 1.62 12.69
C GLY A 44 12.89 1.50 11.35
N SER A 45 13.61 1.81 10.28
CA SER A 45 13.07 1.76 8.92
C SER A 45 12.79 0.32 8.46
N LEU A 46 11.57 0.08 7.98
CA LEU A 46 11.15 -1.18 7.35
C LEU A 46 11.49 -1.24 5.85
N ALA A 47 12.23 -0.28 5.29
CA ALA A 47 12.54 -0.21 3.86
C ALA A 47 13.26 -1.47 3.32
N HIS A 48 13.96 -2.23 4.17
CA HIS A 48 14.60 -3.49 3.80
C HIS A 48 13.60 -4.58 3.37
N LEU A 49 12.31 -4.44 3.70
CA LEU A 49 11.23 -5.32 3.24
C LEU A 49 10.75 -4.95 1.83
N GLN A 50 11.03 -3.74 1.36
CA GLN A 50 10.61 -3.21 0.06
C GLN A 50 11.61 -3.59 -1.05
N THR A 51 12.01 -4.85 -1.10
CA THR A 51 12.95 -5.38 -2.10
C THR A 51 12.28 -6.49 -2.91
N LEU A 52 12.85 -6.87 -4.07
CA LEU A 52 12.39 -8.02 -4.85
C LEU A 52 12.74 -9.38 -4.19
N GLY A 53 13.08 -9.38 -2.90
CA GLY A 53 13.72 -10.49 -2.21
C GLY A 53 15.24 -10.42 -2.28
N ARG A 54 15.93 -11.12 -1.36
CA ARG A 54 17.38 -11.26 -1.42
C ARG A 54 17.72 -12.20 -2.57
N THR A 55 18.43 -11.72 -3.58
CA THR A 55 19.16 -12.62 -4.48
C THR A 55 20.30 -13.23 -3.67
N THR A 56 20.31 -14.54 -3.51
CA THR A 56 21.48 -15.25 -2.98
C THR A 56 22.64 -14.94 -3.92
N GLN A 57 23.52 -14.02 -3.51
CA GLN A 57 24.83 -13.86 -4.14
C GLN A 57 25.65 -15.05 -3.61
N GLU A 58 25.63 -16.16 -4.35
CA GLU A 58 26.53 -17.28 -4.10
C GLU A 58 27.97 -16.75 -4.19
N SER A 59 28.70 -16.86 -3.08
CA SER A 59 30.14 -16.55 -2.98
C SER A 59 30.94 -17.84 -3.03
#